data_AF-A0A1H5YW06-F1
#
_entry.id   AF-A0A1H5YW06-F1
#
_cell.length_a   1.000
_cell.length_b   1.000
_cell.length_c   1.000
_cell.angle_alpha   90.00
_cell.angle_beta   90.00
_cell.angle_gamma   90.00
#
_symmetry.space_group_name_H-M   'P 1'
#
loop_
_entity.id
_entity.type
_entity.pdbx_description
1 polymer ?
#
loop_
_entity_poly.entity_id
_entity_poly.type
_entity_poly.pdbx_seq_one_letter_code
_entity_poly.pdbx_strand_id
1 'polypeptide(L)'
;MLDFWSRVNNWYFYILSGIFILAVILFFFLEKNKRKKPEYYLSFSLILLSVFYEYLAAATVQFIEINKWLYGIFNYPQENNYNLWVYNFFGYHITSLLFLALIYHYLFSPLKKNIIKGLSLFFIFSYVIFQALGIESLFEQQTYSIFVGYSAVIIACGLYFMELISHPGYLEINPLKAFSFWQVTVILFNKSLKFLLEISFNYIISVSMNLMSSLYLISKITWILVLCSFLFTILLNTRFFKAKELSYE
;
A
#
# COMPACT_ATOMS: atom_id res chain seq x y z
N MET A 1 25.55 6.18 14.05
CA MET A 1 24.49 6.05 13.03
C MET A 1 24.59 4.64 12.44
N LEU A 2 23.51 3.87 12.41
CA LEU A 2 23.51 2.54 11.78
C LEU A 2 23.79 2.68 10.28
N ASP A 3 24.71 1.88 9.76
CA ASP A 3 24.96 1.79 8.32
C ASP A 3 23.74 1.19 7.59
N PHE A 4 23.68 1.34 6.27
CA PHE A 4 22.58 0.85 5.45
C PHE A 4 22.40 -0.66 5.60
N TRP A 5 23.52 -1.39 5.60
CA TRP A 5 23.51 -2.84 5.73
C TRP A 5 22.90 -3.30 7.05
N SER A 6 23.20 -2.66 8.19
CA SER A 6 22.54 -2.99 9.46
C SER A 6 21.05 -2.63 9.48
N ARG A 7 20.61 -1.62 8.71
CA ARG A 7 19.18 -1.28 8.58
C ARG A 7 18.41 -2.28 7.73
N VAL A 8 19.02 -2.81 6.68
CA VAL A 8 18.37 -3.77 5.77
C VAL A 8 18.66 -5.24 6.14
N ASN A 9 19.60 -5.50 7.04
CA ASN A 9 19.91 -6.83 7.55
C ASN A 9 18.91 -7.24 8.65
N ASN A 10 17.65 -7.40 8.26
CA ASN A 10 16.62 -7.96 9.12
C ASN A 10 15.61 -8.76 8.30
N TRP A 11 14.84 -9.59 9.00
CA TRP A 11 13.86 -10.51 8.40
C TRP A 11 12.86 -9.81 7.46
N TYR A 12 12.46 -8.57 7.76
CA TYR A 12 11.48 -7.83 6.98
C TYR A 12 12.00 -7.52 5.56
N PHE A 13 13.23 -7.01 5.46
CA PHE A 13 13.86 -6.72 4.17
C PHE A 13 14.20 -7.99 3.37
N TYR A 14 14.55 -9.09 4.05
CA TYR A 14 14.75 -10.38 3.38
C TYR A 14 13.46 -10.90 2.74
N ILE A 15 12.34 -10.84 3.47
CA ILE A 15 11.04 -11.24 2.93
C ILE A 15 10.62 -10.32 1.78
N LEU A 16 10.75 -8.99 1.95
CA LEU A 16 10.44 -8.03 0.88
C LEU A 16 11.24 -8.31 -0.39
N SER A 17 12.55 -8.56 -0.27
CA SER A 17 13.41 -8.91 -1.40
C SER A 17 12.98 -10.20 -2.07
N GLY A 18 12.66 -11.23 -1.29
CA GLY A 18 12.14 -12.50 -1.80
C GLY A 18 10.85 -12.32 -2.58
N ILE A 19 9.88 -11.56 -2.03
CA ILE A 19 8.62 -11.24 -2.71
C ILE A 19 8.89 -10.48 -4.02
N PHE A 20 9.79 -9.50 -4.00
CA PHE A 20 10.13 -8.72 -5.20
C PHE A 20 10.74 -9.58 -6.30
N ILE A 21 11.76 -10.37 -5.98
CA ILE A 21 12.44 -11.25 -6.95
C ILE A 21 11.43 -12.21 -7.57
N LEU A 22 10.59 -12.86 -6.74
CA LEU A 22 9.54 -13.75 -7.23
C LEU A 22 8.52 -13.00 -8.08
N ALA A 23 8.07 -11.82 -7.66
CA ALA A 23 7.12 -11.02 -8.43
C ALA A 23 7.66 -10.64 -9.80
N VAL A 24 8.92 -10.20 -9.89
CA VAL A 24 9.60 -9.87 -11.16
C VAL A 24 9.62 -11.09 -12.06
N ILE A 25 10.13 -12.23 -11.58
CA ILE A 25 10.20 -13.47 -12.35
C ILE A 25 8.81 -13.85 -12.85
N LEU A 26 7.84 -14.03 -11.95
CA LEU A 26 6.49 -14.49 -12.27
C LEU A 26 5.74 -13.53 -13.20
N PHE A 27 5.92 -12.22 -13.02
CA PHE A 27 5.29 -11.21 -13.88
C PHE A 27 5.79 -11.30 -15.32
N PHE A 28 7.09 -11.57 -15.55
CA PHE A 28 7.60 -11.78 -16.91
C PHE A 28 7.19 -13.13 -17.52
N PHE A 29 6.91 -14.14 -16.68
CA PHE A 29 6.35 -15.43 -17.10
C PHE A 29 4.84 -15.41 -17.37
N LEU A 30 4.12 -14.35 -17.00
CA LEU A 30 2.72 -14.15 -17.39
C LEU A 30 2.59 -13.94 -18.91
N GLU A 31 1.47 -14.38 -19.45
CA GLU A 31 1.11 -14.11 -20.85
C GLU A 31 1.03 -12.61 -21.12
N LYS A 32 1.47 -12.17 -22.31
CA LYS A 32 1.51 -10.75 -22.68
C LYS A 32 0.15 -10.06 -22.53
N ASN A 33 -0.95 -10.77 -22.76
CA ASN A 33 -2.31 -10.24 -22.62
C ASN A 33 -2.69 -10.04 -21.15
N LYS A 34 -2.37 -11.01 -20.28
CA LYS A 34 -2.62 -10.90 -18.83
C LYS A 34 -1.81 -9.77 -18.20
N ARG A 35 -0.55 -9.56 -18.62
CA ARG A 35 0.28 -8.43 -18.13
C ARG A 35 -0.34 -7.04 -18.31
N LYS A 36 -1.26 -6.89 -19.27
CA LYS A 36 -1.98 -5.62 -19.51
C LYS A 36 -3.24 -5.46 -18.66
N LYS A 37 -3.74 -6.54 -18.03
CA LYS A 37 -4.93 -6.45 -17.17
C LYS A 37 -4.55 -5.76 -15.84
N PRO A 38 -5.37 -4.79 -15.36
CA PRO A 38 -5.11 -4.02 -14.14
C PRO A 38 -4.83 -4.84 -12.91
N GLU A 39 -5.56 -5.94 -12.71
CA GLU A 39 -5.37 -6.84 -11.58
C GLU A 39 -3.93 -7.37 -11.42
N TYR A 40 -3.18 -7.53 -12.52
CA TYR A 40 -1.78 -7.99 -12.44
C TYR A 40 -0.78 -6.86 -12.44
N TYR A 41 -0.92 -5.86 -13.32
CA TYR A 41 0.08 -4.79 -13.36
C TYR A 41 -0.02 -3.85 -12.16
N LEU A 42 -1.22 -3.61 -11.60
CA LEU A 42 -1.35 -2.82 -10.36
C LEU A 42 -0.82 -3.59 -9.16
N SER A 43 -1.12 -4.89 -9.05
CA SER A 43 -0.54 -5.78 -8.04
C SER A 43 1.00 -5.78 -8.09
N PHE A 44 1.57 -5.92 -9.30
CA PHE A 44 3.01 -5.85 -9.52
C PHE A 44 3.58 -4.47 -9.19
N SER A 45 2.91 -3.40 -9.61
CA SER A 45 3.32 -2.01 -9.34
C SER A 45 3.32 -1.72 -7.83
N LEU A 46 2.34 -2.22 -7.09
CA LEU A 46 2.29 -2.12 -5.63
C LEU A 46 3.47 -2.84 -4.98
N ILE A 47 3.81 -4.06 -5.41
CA ILE A 47 5.00 -4.77 -4.90
C ILE A 47 6.28 -3.99 -5.21
N LEU A 48 6.45 -3.54 -6.46
CA LEU A 48 7.61 -2.77 -6.90
C LEU A 48 7.75 -1.48 -6.09
N LEU A 49 6.67 -0.70 -5.98
CA LEU A 49 6.64 0.53 -5.19
C LEU A 49 6.99 0.29 -3.73
N SER A 50 6.47 -0.79 -3.14
CA SER A 50 6.70 -1.16 -1.75
C SER A 50 8.18 -1.41 -1.46
N VAL A 51 8.82 -2.21 -2.31
CA VAL A 51 10.25 -2.50 -2.16
C VAL A 51 11.06 -1.24 -2.45
N PHE A 52 10.71 -0.49 -3.49
CA PHE A 52 11.37 0.75 -3.85
C PHE A 52 11.40 1.75 -2.70
N TYR A 53 10.26 2.07 -2.08
CA TYR A 53 10.24 3.10 -1.04
C TYR A 53 10.91 2.63 0.25
N GLU A 54 10.86 1.34 0.61
CA GLU A 54 11.54 0.81 1.81
C GLU A 54 13.05 0.89 1.68
N TYR A 55 13.59 0.50 0.52
CA TYR A 55 15.01 0.61 0.23
C TYR A 55 15.46 2.07 0.09
N LEU A 56 14.65 2.91 -0.55
CA LEU A 56 14.92 4.34 -0.64
C LEU A 56 14.94 4.98 0.74
N ALA A 57 13.98 4.66 1.61
CA ALA A 57 13.92 5.19 2.98
C ALA A 57 15.09 4.71 3.85
N ALA A 58 15.59 3.50 3.63
CA ALA A 58 16.80 3.02 4.30
C ALA A 58 18.06 3.76 3.78
N ALA A 59 18.12 4.00 2.48
CA ALA A 59 19.24 4.69 1.82
C ALA A 59 19.30 6.17 2.17
N THR A 60 18.17 6.88 2.21
CA THR A 60 18.13 8.32 2.52
C THR A 60 18.76 8.61 3.87
N VAL A 61 18.60 7.75 4.88
CA VAL A 61 19.24 7.99 6.18
C VAL A 61 20.78 8.05 6.11
N GLN A 62 21.41 7.45 5.10
CA GLN A 62 22.86 7.56 4.88
C GLN A 62 23.26 8.77 4.04
N PHE A 63 22.45 9.13 3.05
CA PHE A 63 22.74 10.24 2.14
C PHE A 63 22.30 11.58 2.74
N ILE A 64 22.85 11.91 3.91
CA ILE A 64 22.51 13.11 4.67
C ILE A 64 22.60 14.37 3.80
N GLU A 65 23.64 14.51 2.98
CA GLU A 65 23.82 15.70 2.13
C GLU A 65 22.73 15.86 1.07
N ILE A 66 22.25 14.76 0.48
CA ILE A 66 21.12 14.79 -0.47
C ILE A 66 19.85 15.22 0.26
N ASN A 67 19.62 14.71 1.47
CA ASN A 67 18.44 15.13 2.22
C ASN A 67 18.56 16.55 2.76
N LYS A 68 19.73 17.00 3.20
CA LYS A 68 19.95 18.41 3.56
C LYS A 68 19.65 19.32 2.38
N TRP A 69 20.06 18.95 1.17
CA TRP A 69 19.73 19.68 -0.05
C TRP A 69 18.22 19.68 -0.31
N LEU A 70 17.55 18.52 -0.22
CA LEU A 70 16.09 18.43 -0.37
C LEU A 70 15.37 19.30 0.68
N TYR A 71 15.70 19.16 1.96
CA TYR A 71 15.12 19.94 3.05
C TYR A 71 15.38 21.44 2.86
N GLY A 72 16.56 21.81 2.35
CA GLY A 72 16.93 23.18 2.01
C GLY A 72 16.08 23.78 0.90
N ILE A 73 15.73 23.02 -0.15
CA ILE A 73 14.82 23.47 -1.22
C ILE A 73 13.45 23.86 -0.64
N PHE A 74 12.97 23.11 0.34
CA PHE A 74 11.66 23.32 0.96
C PHE A 74 11.71 24.20 2.22
N ASN A 75 12.85 24.84 2.52
CA ASN A 75 13.07 25.67 3.72
C ASN A 75 12.68 24.98 5.04
N TYR A 76 12.85 23.66 5.11
CA TYR A 76 12.45 22.86 6.26
C TYR A 76 13.65 22.67 7.22
N PRO A 77 13.47 22.80 8.56
CA PRO A 77 14.56 22.64 9.52
C PRO A 77 15.21 21.26 9.39
N GLN A 78 16.55 21.22 9.44
CA GLN A 78 17.30 19.97 9.35
C GLN A 78 17.06 19.13 10.60
N GLU A 79 16.22 18.11 10.49
CA GLU A 79 15.95 17.17 11.58
C GLU A 79 16.49 15.76 11.28
N ASN A 80 16.61 14.94 12.32
CA ASN A 80 17.17 13.58 12.27
C ASN A 80 16.35 12.56 11.45
N ASN A 81 15.20 12.97 10.87
CA ASN A 81 14.21 12.08 10.25
C ASN A 81 14.18 12.18 8.72
N TYR A 82 15.36 12.09 8.09
CA TYR A 82 15.57 12.29 6.65
C TYR A 82 14.79 11.37 5.68
N ASN A 83 14.05 10.38 6.18
CA ASN A 83 13.32 9.41 5.36
C ASN A 83 11.80 9.54 5.43
N LEU A 84 11.24 10.43 6.27
CA LEU A 84 9.79 10.57 6.42
C LEU A 84 9.10 10.94 5.10
N TRP A 85 9.70 11.83 4.31
CA TRP A 85 9.14 12.25 3.02
C TRP A 85 8.95 11.07 2.05
N VAL A 86 9.83 10.05 2.11
CA VAL A 86 9.74 8.84 1.28
C VAL A 86 8.50 8.05 1.65
N TYR A 87 8.29 7.83 2.96
CA TYR A 87 7.11 7.11 3.46
C TYR A 87 5.83 7.91 3.22
N ASN A 88 5.86 9.22 3.42
CA ASN A 88 4.71 10.09 3.16
C ASN A 88 4.28 10.04 1.70
N PHE A 89 5.21 10.28 0.79
CA PHE A 89 4.88 10.33 -0.62
C PHE A 89 4.57 8.94 -1.19
N PHE A 90 5.52 8.01 -1.13
CA PHE A 90 5.37 6.72 -1.80
C PHE A 90 4.56 5.72 -0.95
N GLY A 91 4.86 5.64 0.35
CA GLY A 91 4.24 4.67 1.28
C GLY A 91 2.79 5.00 1.64
N TYR A 92 2.42 6.29 1.67
CA TYR A 92 1.06 6.72 1.99
C TYR A 92 0.29 7.22 0.76
N HIS A 93 0.75 8.26 0.07
CA HIS A 93 -0.04 8.88 -1.00
C HIS A 93 -0.16 8.01 -2.24
N ILE A 94 0.97 7.67 -2.86
CA ILE A 94 0.96 6.86 -4.10
C ILE A 94 0.37 5.47 -3.83
N THR A 95 0.76 4.83 -2.73
CA THR A 95 0.22 3.51 -2.35
C THR A 95 -1.30 3.54 -2.15
N SER A 96 -1.85 4.55 -1.49
CA SER A 96 -3.31 4.65 -1.29
C SER A 96 -4.04 4.91 -2.60
N LEU A 97 -3.49 5.73 -3.50
CA LEU A 97 -4.04 5.92 -4.85
C LEU A 97 -4.01 4.62 -5.67
N LEU A 98 -2.93 3.84 -5.59
CA LEU A 98 -2.85 2.54 -6.26
C LEU A 98 -3.85 1.53 -5.69
N PHE A 99 -4.10 1.54 -4.37
CA PHE A 99 -5.18 0.72 -3.79
C PHE A 99 -6.56 1.15 -4.27
N LEU A 100 -6.84 2.44 -4.32
CA LEU A 100 -8.11 2.94 -4.88
C LEU A 100 -8.25 2.52 -6.35
N ALA A 101 -7.20 2.65 -7.16
CA ALA A 101 -7.19 2.21 -8.55
C ALA A 101 -7.41 0.69 -8.68
N LEU A 102 -6.76 -0.12 -7.84
CA LEU A 102 -6.93 -1.57 -7.85
C LEU A 102 -8.38 -1.96 -7.51
N ILE A 103 -8.94 -1.41 -6.44
CA ILE A 103 -10.32 -1.69 -6.01
C ILE A 103 -11.32 -1.18 -7.05
N TYR A 104 -11.07 -0.04 -7.69
CA TYR A 104 -11.88 0.48 -8.80
C TYR A 104 -12.06 -0.54 -9.91
N HIS A 105 -11.01 -1.29 -10.26
CA HIS A 105 -11.07 -2.31 -11.30
C HIS A 105 -11.85 -3.56 -10.89
N TYR A 106 -11.99 -3.83 -9.58
CA TYR A 106 -12.81 -4.92 -9.08
C TYR A 106 -14.29 -4.59 -8.99
N LEU A 107 -14.70 -3.32 -9.01
CA LEU A 107 -16.11 -2.99 -9.03
C LEU A 107 -16.74 -3.29 -10.40
N PHE A 108 -18.00 -3.69 -10.45
CA PHE A 108 -18.81 -3.74 -11.68
C PHE A 108 -19.64 -2.46 -11.84
N SER A 109 -20.28 -2.01 -10.76
CA SER A 109 -21.23 -0.89 -10.74
C SER A 109 -20.58 0.44 -11.14
N PRO A 110 -21.09 1.12 -12.19
CA PRO A 110 -20.60 2.44 -12.60
C PRO A 110 -20.72 3.49 -11.49
N LEU A 111 -21.76 3.41 -10.65
CA LEU A 111 -21.96 4.33 -9.54
C LEU A 111 -20.83 4.21 -8.52
N LYS A 112 -20.52 2.99 -8.06
CA LYS A 112 -19.45 2.75 -7.08
C LYS A 112 -18.07 3.12 -7.63
N LYS A 113 -17.85 2.87 -8.93
CA LYS A 113 -16.67 3.35 -9.67
C LYS A 113 -16.52 4.87 -9.64
N ASN A 114 -17.61 5.60 -9.85
CA ASN A 114 -17.61 7.05 -9.77
C ASN A 114 -17.35 7.54 -8.34
N ILE A 115 -17.86 6.84 -7.32
CA ILE A 115 -17.54 7.13 -5.92
C ILE A 115 -16.03 6.98 -5.68
N ILE A 116 -15.39 5.89 -6.14
CA ILE A 116 -13.94 5.73 -5.97
C ILE A 116 -13.16 6.85 -6.68
N LYS A 117 -13.55 7.22 -7.91
CA LYS A 117 -12.93 8.38 -8.59
C LYS A 117 -13.05 9.66 -7.77
N GLY A 118 -14.23 9.92 -7.21
CA GLY A 118 -14.48 11.05 -6.31
C GLY A 118 -13.61 11.01 -5.07
N LEU A 119 -13.46 9.84 -4.43
CA LEU A 119 -12.58 9.64 -3.27
C LEU A 119 -11.10 9.88 -3.63
N SER A 120 -10.64 9.39 -4.78
CA SER A 120 -9.27 9.63 -5.26
C SER A 120 -9.01 11.13 -5.49
N LEU A 121 -9.94 11.82 -6.15
CA LEU A 121 -9.82 13.26 -6.38
C LEU A 121 -9.85 14.04 -5.05
N PHE A 122 -10.80 13.73 -4.17
CA PHE A 122 -10.90 14.36 -2.85
C PHE A 122 -9.61 14.18 -2.06
N PHE A 123 -9.02 12.98 -2.05
CA PHE A 123 -7.76 12.71 -1.38
C PHE A 123 -6.58 13.53 -1.94
N ILE A 124 -6.47 13.62 -3.27
CA ILE A 124 -5.43 14.44 -3.92
C ILE A 124 -5.63 15.92 -3.57
N PHE A 125 -6.85 16.43 -3.68
CA PHE A 125 -7.16 17.82 -3.34
C PHE A 125 -6.90 18.13 -1.87
N SER A 126 -7.30 17.26 -0.94
CA SER A 126 -7.04 17.47 0.48
C SER A 126 -5.55 17.54 0.76
N TYR A 127 -4.75 16.65 0.17
CA TYR A 127 -3.30 16.66 0.32
C TYR A 127 -2.67 17.96 -0.19
N VAL A 128 -3.05 18.39 -1.40
CA VAL A 128 -2.53 19.65 -1.98
C VAL A 128 -2.93 20.85 -1.13
N ILE A 129 -4.16 20.89 -0.62
CA ILE A 129 -4.64 21.97 0.26
C ILE A 129 -3.86 21.98 1.58
N PHE A 130 -3.67 20.83 2.23
CA PHE A 130 -2.94 20.75 3.50
C PHE A 130 -1.48 21.19 3.35
N GLN A 131 -0.82 20.81 2.24
CA GLN A 131 0.53 21.26 1.91
C GLN A 131 0.59 22.76 1.60
N ALA A 132 -0.33 23.26 0.76
CA ALA A 132 -0.34 24.67 0.33
C ALA A 132 -0.63 25.63 1.50
N LEU A 133 -1.46 25.20 2.46
CA LEU A 133 -1.76 25.97 3.67
C LEU A 133 -0.69 25.80 4.77
N GLY A 134 0.32 24.95 4.56
CA GLY A 134 1.33 24.65 5.57
C GLY A 134 0.76 23.93 6.80
N ILE A 135 -0.39 23.28 6.68
CA ILE A 135 -1.01 22.49 7.76
C ILE A 135 -0.18 21.23 8.02
N GLU A 136 0.36 20.63 6.96
CA GLU A 136 1.24 19.46 7.05
C GLU A 136 2.41 19.62 6.10
N SER A 137 3.64 19.43 6.61
CA SER A 137 4.83 19.33 5.79
C SER A 137 5.00 17.93 5.22
N LEU A 138 5.55 17.81 4.00
CA LEU A 138 5.99 16.52 3.46
C LEU A 138 7.06 15.85 4.33
N PHE A 139 7.81 16.63 5.11
CA PHE A 139 8.92 16.16 5.94
C PHE A 139 8.51 15.78 7.37
N GLU A 140 7.25 16.01 7.74
CA GLU A 140 6.67 15.69 9.05
C GLU A 140 5.68 14.53 8.97
N GLN A 141 5.18 14.08 10.12
CA GLN A 141 4.05 13.15 10.15
C GLN A 141 2.78 13.84 9.61
N GLN A 142 2.16 13.24 8.59
CA GLN A 142 1.02 13.83 7.88
C GLN A 142 -0.32 13.23 8.34
N THR A 143 -0.64 13.39 9.63
CA THR A 143 -1.81 12.80 10.28
C THR A 143 -3.13 12.98 9.52
N TYR A 144 -3.45 14.21 9.09
CA TYR A 144 -4.68 14.54 8.37
C TYR A 144 -4.71 13.95 6.96
N SER A 145 -3.64 14.08 6.19
CA SER A 145 -3.57 13.48 4.86
C SER A 145 -3.65 11.95 4.94
N ILE A 146 -2.94 11.34 5.89
CA ILE A 146 -2.96 9.89 6.13
C ILE A 146 -4.37 9.44 6.54
N PHE A 147 -5.04 10.19 7.41
CA PHE A 147 -6.43 9.93 7.82
C PHE A 147 -7.38 9.90 6.63
N VAL A 148 -7.32 10.92 5.75
CA VAL A 148 -8.18 10.97 4.56
C VAL A 148 -7.86 9.81 3.61
N GLY A 149 -6.58 9.54 3.36
CA GLY A 149 -6.15 8.47 2.46
C GLY A 149 -6.58 7.08 2.94
N TYR A 150 -6.39 6.77 4.22
CA TYR A 150 -6.83 5.50 4.79
C TYR A 150 -8.35 5.38 4.82
N SER A 151 -9.07 6.44 5.18
CA SER A 151 -10.53 6.44 5.16
C SER A 151 -11.06 6.17 3.74
N ALA A 152 -10.48 6.80 2.72
CA ALA A 152 -10.86 6.57 1.33
C ALA A 152 -10.68 5.11 0.92
N VAL A 153 -9.54 4.49 1.27
CA VAL A 153 -9.28 3.07 0.95
C VAL A 153 -10.23 2.15 1.72
N ILE A 154 -10.50 2.41 3.00
CA ILE A 154 -11.44 1.63 3.82
C ILE A 154 -12.86 1.70 3.23
N ILE A 155 -13.32 2.90 2.85
CA ILE A 155 -14.62 3.09 2.19
C ILE A 155 -14.66 2.31 0.87
N ALA A 156 -13.59 2.36 0.06
CA ALA A 156 -13.51 1.60 -1.19
C ALA A 156 -13.59 0.09 -0.95
N CYS A 157 -12.91 -0.44 0.08
CA CYS A 157 -13.05 -1.85 0.48
C CYS A 157 -14.51 -2.16 0.87
N GLY A 158 -15.17 -1.28 1.62
CA GLY A 158 -16.59 -1.42 1.97
C GLY A 158 -17.50 -1.46 0.74
N LEU A 159 -17.27 -0.59 -0.25
CA LEU A 159 -18.01 -0.59 -1.53
C LEU A 159 -17.86 -1.93 -2.27
N TYR A 160 -16.65 -2.46 -2.28
CA TYR A 160 -16.35 -3.78 -2.87
C TYR A 160 -17.12 -4.89 -2.17
N PHE A 161 -17.08 -4.98 -0.84
CA PHE A 161 -17.80 -6.01 -0.10
C PHE A 161 -19.32 -5.89 -0.24
N MET A 162 -19.86 -4.66 -0.25
CA MET A 162 -21.27 -4.46 -0.57
C MET A 162 -21.61 -4.97 -1.95
N GLU A 163 -20.72 -4.84 -2.94
CA GLU A 163 -20.94 -5.35 -4.29
C GLU A 163 -20.85 -6.86 -4.36
N LEU A 164 -19.88 -7.44 -3.68
CA LEU A 164 -19.68 -8.89 -3.60
C LEU A 164 -20.95 -9.62 -3.14
N ILE A 165 -21.72 -9.04 -2.20
CA ILE A 165 -22.93 -9.66 -1.66
C ILE A 165 -24.23 -9.27 -2.38
N SER A 166 -24.22 -8.28 -3.27
CA SER A 166 -25.44 -7.73 -3.87
C SER A 166 -25.47 -7.77 -5.40
N HIS A 167 -24.31 -7.78 -6.07
CA HIS A 167 -24.26 -7.67 -7.52
C HIS A 167 -24.37 -9.07 -8.17
N PRO A 168 -25.26 -9.27 -9.15
CA PRO A 168 -25.46 -10.57 -9.80
C PRO A 168 -24.16 -11.21 -10.32
N GLY A 169 -23.27 -10.41 -10.90
CA GLY A 169 -21.96 -10.89 -11.39
C GLY A 169 -21.02 -11.45 -10.31
N TYR A 170 -21.28 -11.20 -9.02
CA TYR A 170 -20.54 -11.81 -7.91
C TYR A 170 -21.29 -12.96 -7.24
N LEU A 171 -22.62 -13.00 -7.33
CA LEU A 171 -23.43 -14.05 -6.68
C LEU A 171 -23.15 -15.45 -7.24
N GLU A 172 -22.69 -15.52 -8.49
CA GLU A 172 -22.31 -16.77 -9.16
C GLU A 172 -20.87 -17.20 -8.86
N ILE A 173 -20.05 -16.30 -8.29
CA ILE A 173 -18.64 -16.55 -8.00
C ILE A 173 -18.51 -17.01 -6.54
N ASN A 174 -17.79 -18.11 -6.30
CA ASN A 174 -17.40 -18.49 -4.94
C ASN A 174 -16.36 -17.47 -4.40
N PRO A 175 -16.68 -16.65 -3.37
CA PRO A 175 -15.78 -15.61 -2.89
C PRO A 175 -14.44 -16.13 -2.39
N LEU A 176 -14.41 -17.34 -1.83
CA LEU A 176 -13.18 -17.97 -1.33
C LEU A 176 -12.21 -18.31 -2.46
N LYS A 177 -12.72 -18.46 -3.69
CA LYS A 177 -11.91 -18.68 -4.90
C LYS A 177 -11.53 -17.38 -5.61
N ALA A 178 -12.16 -16.25 -5.29
CA ALA A 178 -11.89 -14.97 -5.93
C ALA A 178 -10.65 -14.30 -5.32
N PHE A 179 -9.62 -14.04 -6.13
CA PHE A 179 -8.42 -13.34 -5.64
C PHE A 179 -8.71 -11.93 -5.13
N SER A 180 -9.61 -11.21 -5.82
CA SER A 180 -10.04 -9.88 -5.43
C SER A 180 -10.59 -9.87 -4.00
N PHE A 181 -11.29 -10.92 -3.56
CA PHE A 181 -11.82 -11.02 -2.21
C PHE A 181 -10.69 -11.01 -1.17
N TRP A 182 -9.69 -11.87 -1.34
CA TRP A 182 -8.57 -11.96 -0.40
C TRP A 182 -7.69 -10.71 -0.39
N GLN A 183 -7.41 -10.15 -1.57
CA GLN A 183 -6.65 -8.90 -1.66
C GLN A 183 -7.36 -7.75 -0.93
N VAL A 184 -8.65 -7.53 -1.22
CA VAL A 184 -9.41 -6.43 -0.60
C VAL A 184 -9.58 -6.66 0.91
N THR A 185 -9.73 -7.91 1.35
CA THR A 185 -9.78 -8.27 2.77
C THR A 185 -8.50 -7.88 3.49
N VAL A 186 -7.34 -8.30 2.98
CA VAL A 186 -6.06 -8.02 3.65
C VAL A 186 -5.70 -6.53 3.56
N ILE A 187 -6.06 -5.83 2.47
CA ILE A 187 -5.95 -4.37 2.37
C ILE A 187 -6.79 -3.69 3.46
N LEU A 188 -8.05 -4.12 3.64
CA LEU A 188 -8.93 -3.57 4.67
C LEU A 188 -8.31 -3.76 6.06
N PHE A 189 -7.86 -4.96 6.40
CA PHE A 189 -7.20 -5.22 7.69
C PHE A 189 -5.96 -4.35 7.90
N ASN A 190 -5.07 -4.25 6.89
CA ASN A 190 -3.86 -3.44 7.00
C ASN A 190 -4.18 -1.95 7.18
N LYS A 191 -5.12 -1.41 6.41
CA LYS A 191 -5.48 0.01 6.48
C LYS A 191 -6.23 0.36 7.75
N SER A 192 -7.15 -0.49 8.21
CA SER A 192 -7.82 -0.30 9.49
C SER A 192 -6.84 -0.33 10.66
N LEU A 193 -5.88 -1.26 10.68
CA LEU A 193 -4.84 -1.29 11.72
C LEU A 193 -3.97 -0.03 11.69
N LYS A 194 -3.49 0.38 10.52
CA LYS A 194 -2.68 1.60 10.39
C LYS A 194 -3.48 2.85 10.79
N PHE A 195 -4.75 2.94 10.38
CA PHE A 195 -5.63 4.02 10.78
C PHE A 195 -5.78 4.12 12.31
N LEU A 196 -6.04 3.00 12.98
CA LEU A 196 -6.12 2.97 14.44
C LEU A 196 -4.79 3.35 15.08
N LEU A 197 -3.67 2.84 14.57
CA LEU A 197 -2.33 3.16 15.07
C LEU A 197 -2.01 4.65 15.01
N GLU A 198 -2.32 5.31 13.90
CA GLU A 198 -2.05 6.74 13.73
C GLU A 198 -2.89 7.59 14.71
N ILE A 199 -4.18 7.30 14.83
CA ILE A 199 -5.08 8.09 15.70
C ILE A 199 -4.76 7.87 17.18
N SER A 200 -4.36 6.67 17.55
CA SER A 200 -4.07 6.31 18.95
C SER A 200 -2.59 6.45 19.32
N PHE A 201 -1.73 6.93 18.42
CA PHE A 201 -0.28 6.93 18.59
C PHE A 201 0.18 7.53 19.92
N ASN A 202 -0.24 8.76 20.21
CA ASN A 202 0.11 9.50 21.43
C ASN A 202 -0.38 8.80 22.70
N TYR A 203 -1.57 8.20 22.64
CA TYR A 203 -2.15 7.47 23.77
C TYR A 203 -1.43 6.15 24.03
N ILE A 204 -1.12 5.38 22.98
CA ILE A 204 -0.47 4.08 23.16
C ILE A 204 0.96 4.25 23.69
N ILE A 205 1.70 5.26 23.21
CA ILE A 205 3.06 5.55 23.73
C ILE A 205 3.03 5.95 25.20
N SER A 206 2.03 6.73 25.63
CA SER A 206 1.93 7.15 27.04
C SER A 206 1.56 6.00 27.98
N VAL A 207 0.85 4.98 27.47
CA VAL A 207 0.45 3.80 28.25
C VAL A 207 1.52 2.70 28.25
N SER A 208 2.03 2.30 27.07
CA SER A 208 2.99 1.20 26.95
C SER A 208 3.74 1.20 25.62
N MET A 209 5.05 1.44 25.69
CA MET A 209 5.94 1.33 24.53
C MET A 209 6.04 -0.10 23.98
N ASN A 210 5.88 -1.12 24.84
CA ASN A 210 5.87 -2.52 24.43
C ASN A 210 4.64 -2.84 23.57
N LEU A 211 3.48 -2.28 23.93
CA LEU A 211 2.27 -2.40 23.13
C LEU A 211 2.47 -1.73 21.76
N MET A 212 3.05 -0.52 21.73
CA MET A 212 3.36 0.18 20.49
C MET A 212 4.26 -0.65 19.56
N SER A 213 5.38 -1.18 20.10
CA SER A 213 6.29 -2.04 19.36
C SER A 213 5.60 -3.28 18.78
N SER A 214 4.72 -3.90 19.57
CA SER A 214 3.95 -5.08 19.15
C SER A 214 2.98 -4.75 18.01
N LEU A 215 2.29 -3.62 18.08
CA LEU A 215 1.37 -3.18 17.03
C LEU A 215 2.11 -2.79 15.74
N TYR A 216 3.30 -2.19 15.83
CA TYR A 216 4.15 -1.96 14.66
C TYR A 216 4.63 -3.27 14.02
N LEU A 217 4.96 -4.28 14.83
CA LEU A 217 5.29 -5.61 14.31
C LEU A 217 4.11 -6.23 13.57
N ILE A 218 2.90 -6.18 14.15
CA ILE A 218 1.68 -6.65 13.49
C ILE A 218 1.41 -5.85 12.20
N SER A 219 1.64 -4.54 12.20
CA SER A 219 1.52 -3.70 11.01
C SER A 219 2.48 -4.13 9.88
N LYS A 220 3.72 -4.50 10.20
CA LYS A 220 4.67 -5.07 9.23
C LYS A 220 4.23 -6.43 8.70
N ILE A 221 3.73 -7.30 9.58
CA ILE A 221 3.24 -8.64 9.18
C ILE A 221 2.03 -8.51 8.25
N THR A 222 1.04 -7.68 8.62
CA THR A 222 -0.14 -7.45 7.77
C THR A 222 0.24 -6.82 6.43
N TRP A 223 1.26 -5.96 6.40
CA TRP A 223 1.80 -5.43 5.15
C TRP A 223 2.39 -6.52 4.26
N ILE A 224 3.18 -7.43 4.82
CA ILE A 224 3.69 -8.60 4.09
C ILE A 224 2.53 -9.45 3.56
N LEU A 225 1.47 -9.66 4.34
CA LEU A 225 0.29 -10.40 3.87
C LEU A 225 -0.38 -9.72 2.66
N VAL A 226 -0.45 -8.39 2.64
CA VAL A 226 -0.94 -7.63 1.47
C VAL A 226 -0.07 -7.97 0.25
N LEU A 227 1.25 -7.88 0.38
CA LEU A 227 2.17 -8.16 -0.74
C LEU A 227 2.12 -9.62 -1.19
N CYS A 228 1.99 -10.57 -0.26
CA CYS A 228 1.79 -11.98 -0.58
C CYS A 228 0.50 -12.21 -1.35
N SER A 229 -0.59 -11.50 -1.03
CA SER A 229 -1.86 -11.63 -1.78
C SER A 229 -1.72 -11.19 -3.24
N PHE A 230 -0.93 -10.14 -3.50
CA PHE A 230 -0.58 -9.68 -4.84
C PHE A 230 0.30 -10.69 -5.58
N LEU A 231 1.36 -11.17 -4.91
CA LEU A 231 2.26 -12.17 -5.47
C LEU A 231 1.51 -13.45 -5.84
N PHE A 232 0.62 -13.93 -4.97
CA PHE A 232 -0.16 -15.15 -5.19
C PHE A 232 -1.08 -15.04 -6.41
N THR A 233 -1.69 -13.87 -6.60
CA THR A 233 -2.55 -13.60 -7.76
C THR A 233 -1.78 -13.68 -9.08
N ILE A 234 -0.53 -13.18 -9.09
CA ILE A 234 0.39 -13.28 -10.22
C ILE A 234 0.82 -14.74 -10.42
N LEU A 235 1.26 -15.42 -9.35
CA LEU A 235 1.75 -16.81 -9.36
C LEU A 235 0.77 -17.78 -10.00
N LEU A 236 -0.47 -17.81 -9.51
CA LEU A 236 -1.49 -18.77 -9.97
C LEU A 236 -1.95 -18.52 -11.41
N ASN A 237 -1.65 -17.36 -11.97
CA ASN A 237 -1.98 -17.00 -13.35
C ASN A 237 -0.80 -17.11 -14.31
N THR A 238 0.36 -17.56 -13.84
CA THR A 238 1.52 -17.86 -14.68
C THR A 238 1.31 -19.12 -15.51
N ARG A 239 2.09 -19.25 -16.60
CA ARG A 239 2.04 -20.41 -17.51
C ARG A 239 2.39 -21.75 -16.85
N PHE A 240 3.10 -21.72 -15.71
CA PHE A 240 3.49 -22.92 -14.98
C PHE A 240 2.28 -23.61 -14.32
N PHE A 241 1.37 -22.80 -13.79
CA PHE A 241 0.09 -23.26 -13.28
C PHE A 241 -0.92 -23.19 -14.42
N LYS A 242 -0.72 -24.04 -15.43
CA LYS A 242 -1.72 -24.25 -16.48
C LYS A 242 -2.96 -24.85 -15.80
N ALA A 243 -3.88 -23.97 -15.45
CA ALA A 243 -5.19 -24.29 -14.91
C ALA A 243 -5.92 -25.21 -15.90
N LYS A 244 -5.79 -26.53 -15.74
CA LYS A 244 -6.74 -27.44 -16.35
C LYS A 244 -8.13 -27.31 -15.68
N GLU A 245 -8.21 -26.63 -14.51
CA GLU A 245 -9.43 -26.51 -13.70
C GLU A 245 -9.60 -25.19 -12.91
N LEU A 246 -8.80 -24.14 -13.19
CA LEU A 246 -8.85 -22.85 -12.47
C LEU A 246 -9.08 -21.63 -13.38
N SER A 247 -9.45 -21.84 -14.65
CA SER A 247 -10.03 -20.78 -15.46
C SER A 247 -11.50 -20.65 -15.07
N TYR A 248 -11.79 -19.69 -14.19
CA TYR A 248 -13.15 -19.22 -13.95
C TYR A 248 -13.23 -17.77 -14.44
N GLU A 249 -13.06 -17.62 -15.75
CA GLU A 249 -13.86 -16.69 -16.55
C GLU A 249 -14.93 -17.53 -17.26
#